data_AF-A0A7S4PXB3-F1
#
_entry.id   AF-A0A7S4PXB3-F1
#
_cell.length_a   1.000
_cell.length_b   1.000
_cell.length_c   1.000
_cell.angle_alpha   90.00
_cell.angle_beta   90.00
_cell.angle_gamma   90.00
#
_symmetry.space_group_name_H-M   'P 1'
#
loop_
_entity.id
_entity.type
_entity.pdbx_description
1 polymer ?
#
loop_
_entity_poly.entity_id
_entity_poly.type
_entity_poly.pdbx_seq_one_letter_code
_entity_poly.pdbx_strand_id
1 'polypeptide(L)'
;GAGGETVFPAVGVRAAAALGRALIWLNVREDGGVDGKSLHAAAPIREKCANHCLHLWFHAYPVREEPRAKPQSEPGDAATAGPPASGPAAAPAPAQGAA
;
A
#
# COMPACT_ATOMS: atom_id res chain seq x y z
N GLY A 1 2.05 7.04 -25.77
CA GLY A 1 2.18 8.40 -25.24
C GLY A 1 3.30 8.45 -24.21
N ALA A 2 3.23 9.34 -23.22
CA ALA A 2 4.17 9.41 -22.10
C ALA A 2 4.04 8.25 -21.09
N GLY A 3 3.13 7.30 -21.33
CA GLY A 3 2.79 6.24 -20.38
C GLY A 3 1.69 6.69 -19.41
N GLY A 4 1.53 5.97 -18.30
CA GLY A 4 0.60 6.33 -17.23
C GLY A 4 -0.88 6.09 -17.56
N GLU A 5 -1.20 5.35 -18.62
CA GLU A 5 -2.57 4.95 -18.94
C GLU A 5 -3.16 4.00 -17.88
N THR A 6 -4.46 4.11 -17.58
CA THR A 6 -5.17 3.07 -16.83
C THR A 6 -5.56 1.96 -17.80
N VAL A 7 -5.09 0.75 -17.54
CA VAL A 7 -5.28 -0.42 -18.41
C VAL A 7 -6.27 -1.38 -17.78
N PHE A 8 -7.28 -1.81 -18.54
CA PHE A 8 -8.23 -2.86 -18.18
C PHE A 8 -8.02 -4.05 -19.13
N PRO A 9 -7.18 -5.04 -18.77
CA PRO A 9 -6.78 -6.10 -19.69
C PRO A 9 -7.95 -6.96 -20.17
N ALA A 10 -8.89 -7.27 -19.27
CA ALA A 10 -10.02 -8.16 -19.55
C ALA A 10 -10.99 -7.62 -20.62
N VAL A 11 -11.03 -6.30 -20.81
CA VAL A 11 -11.89 -5.62 -21.79
C VAL A 11 -11.10 -4.90 -22.89
N GLY A 12 -9.77 -5.03 -22.89
CA GLY A 12 -8.91 -4.42 -23.91
C GLY A 12 -8.88 -2.88 -23.90
N VAL A 13 -9.29 -2.24 -22.80
CA VAL A 13 -9.36 -0.78 -22.70
C VAL A 13 -8.07 -0.21 -22.14
N ARG A 14 -7.61 0.89 -22.73
CA ARG A 14 -6.51 1.73 -22.24
C ARG A 14 -6.98 3.18 -22.19
N ALA A 15 -7.15 3.71 -21.00
CA ALA A 15 -7.57 5.09 -20.79
C ALA A 15 -6.34 5.98 -20.58
N ALA A 16 -6.14 6.95 -21.47
CA ALA A 16 -5.05 7.92 -21.34
C ALA A 16 -5.32 8.88 -20.17
N ALA A 17 -4.27 9.20 -19.41
CA ALA A 17 -4.33 10.26 -18.42
C ALA A 17 -4.48 11.62 -19.11
N ALA A 18 -5.44 12.42 -18.67
CA ALA A 18 -5.70 13.74 -19.20
C ALA A 18 -6.19 14.67 -18.08
N LEU A 19 -5.56 15.83 -17.95
CA LEU A 19 -5.93 16.82 -16.93
C LEU A 19 -7.41 17.22 -17.08
N GLY A 20 -8.12 17.25 -15.96
CA GLY A 20 -9.55 17.61 -15.92
C GLY A 20 -10.51 16.51 -16.39
N ARG A 21 -10.02 15.30 -16.73
CA ARG A 21 -10.87 14.15 -17.04
C ARG A 21 -10.96 13.18 -15.87
N ALA A 22 -12.13 12.58 -15.72
CA ALA A 22 -12.37 11.50 -14.78
C ALA A 22 -12.65 10.21 -15.54
N LEU A 23 -12.14 9.10 -14.99
CA LEU A 23 -12.49 7.75 -15.41
C LEU A 23 -13.28 7.12 -14.26
N ILE A 24 -14.47 6.62 -14.57
CA ILE A 24 -15.40 6.05 -13.60
C ILE A 24 -15.78 4.66 -14.09
N TRP A 25 -15.74 3.67 -13.20
CA TRP A 25 -16.18 2.31 -13.46
C TRP A 25 -16.74 1.69 -12.19
N LEU A 26 -17.47 0.57 -12.34
CA LEU A 26 -17.99 -0.20 -11.23
C LEU A 26 -17.08 -1.41 -10.99
N ASN A 27 -16.75 -1.66 -9.73
CA ASN A 27 -16.01 -2.86 -9.32
C ASN A 27 -16.93 -4.04 -8.97
N VAL A 28 -18.24 -3.79 -8.96
CA VAL A 28 -19.28 -4.75 -8.59
C VAL A 28 -20.34 -4.81 -9.67
N ARG A 29 -20.89 -6.00 -9.87
CA ARG A 29 -22.05 -6.28 -10.71
C ARG A 29 -23.35 -5.89 -9.99
N GLU A 30 -24.45 -5.91 -10.73
CA GLU A 30 -25.81 -5.66 -10.20
C GLU A 30 -26.21 -6.62 -9.06
N ASP A 31 -25.69 -7.84 -9.06
CA ASP A 31 -25.92 -8.83 -8.01
C ASP A 31 -25.00 -8.65 -6.78
N GLY A 32 -24.16 -7.60 -6.77
CA GLY A 32 -23.21 -7.31 -5.71
C GLY A 32 -21.91 -8.12 -5.76
N GLY A 33 -21.78 -9.06 -6.71
CA GLY A 33 -20.54 -9.80 -6.92
C GLY A 33 -19.43 -8.93 -7.51
N VAL A 34 -18.16 -9.30 -7.26
CA VAL A 34 -17.00 -8.63 -7.86
C VAL A 34 -17.06 -8.76 -9.38
N ASP A 35 -16.86 -7.65 -10.10
CA ASP A 35 -16.73 -7.68 -11.56
C ASP A 35 -15.26 -7.90 -11.95
N GLY A 36 -14.91 -9.13 -12.36
CA GLY A 36 -13.56 -9.46 -12.83
C GLY A 36 -13.11 -8.66 -14.06
N LYS A 37 -14.04 -8.07 -14.83
CA LYS A 37 -13.70 -7.21 -15.97
C LYS A 37 -13.15 -5.85 -15.53
N SER A 38 -13.39 -5.45 -14.29
CA SER A 38 -12.87 -4.20 -13.74
C SER A 38 -11.41 -4.28 -13.30
N LEU A 39 -10.75 -5.45 -13.41
CA LEU A 39 -9.32 -5.58 -13.12
C LEU A 39 -8.52 -4.54 -13.92
N HIS A 40 -7.78 -3.70 -13.21
CA HIS A 40 -7.04 -2.60 -13.83
C HIS A 40 -5.71 -2.33 -13.13
N ALA A 41 -4.82 -1.66 -13.86
CA ALA A 41 -3.54 -1.19 -13.35
C ALA A 41 -3.10 0.08 -14.08
N ALA A 42 -2.27 0.89 -13.43
CA ALA A 42 -1.56 1.98 -14.09
C ALA A 42 -0.40 1.43 -14.91
N ALA A 43 -0.33 1.81 -16.19
CA ALA A 43 0.83 1.52 -17.03
C ALA A 43 2.05 2.34 -16.56
N PRO A 44 3.28 1.84 -16.77
CA PRO A 44 4.49 2.59 -16.44
C PRO A 44 4.51 3.98 -17.08
N ILE A 45 4.97 4.97 -16.31
CA ILE A 45 5.24 6.32 -16.81
C ILE A 45 6.65 6.33 -17.41
N ARG A 46 6.81 6.94 -18.58
CA ARG A 46 8.11 7.07 -19.25
C ARG A 46 8.89 8.25 -18.64
N GLU A 47 10.21 8.20 -18.77
CA GLU A 47 11.13 9.10 -18.05
C GLU A 47 10.79 10.59 -18.16
N LYS A 48 11.02 11.32 -17.06
CA LYS A 48 10.87 12.79 -16.91
C LYS A 48 9.44 13.33 -16.87
N CYS A 49 8.44 12.47 -16.64
CA CYS A 49 7.05 12.88 -16.42
C CYS A 49 6.51 12.35 -15.09
N ALA A 50 5.56 13.07 -14.48
CA ALA A 50 4.78 12.63 -13.34
C ALA A 50 3.29 12.60 -13.71
N ASN A 51 2.56 11.61 -13.19
CA ASN A 51 1.11 11.54 -13.31
C ASN A 51 0.50 11.72 -11.92
N HIS A 52 -0.27 12.79 -11.72
CA HIS A 52 -0.96 13.08 -10.48
C HIS A 52 -2.45 12.76 -10.67
N CYS A 53 -2.98 11.86 -9.84
CA CYS A 53 -4.37 11.44 -9.89
C CYS A 53 -5.00 11.39 -8.50
N LEU A 54 -6.32 11.47 -8.47
CA LEU A 54 -7.15 11.32 -7.28
C LEU A 54 -8.08 10.13 -7.51
N HIS A 55 -8.15 9.22 -6.54
CA HIS A 55 -9.08 8.09 -6.56
C HIS A 55 -10.14 8.31 -5.48
N LEU A 56 -11.41 8.25 -5.89
CA LEU A 56 -12.55 8.25 -4.96
C LEU A 56 -13.18 6.86 -5.00
N TRP A 57 -13.27 6.23 -3.83
CA TRP A 57 -13.88 4.93 -3.66
C TRP A 57 -15.30 5.10 -3.10
N PHE A 58 -16.27 4.65 -3.87
CA PHE A 58 -17.67 4.62 -3.45
C PHE A 58 -18.03 3.20 -3.03
N HIS A 59 -18.49 3.06 -1.78
CA HIS A 59 -18.93 1.79 -1.25
C HIS A 59 -20.44 1.65 -1.43
N ALA A 60 -20.89 0.49 -1.95
CA ALA A 60 -22.32 0.20 -2.13
C ALA A 60 -23.09 0.08 -0.81
N TYR A 61 -22.36 -0.15 0.29
CA TYR A 61 -22.89 -0.20 1.64
C TYR A 61 -22.24 0.90 2.47
N PRO A 62 -22.91 1.39 3.52
CA PRO A 62 -22.29 2.30 4.48
C PRO A 62 -20.99 1.70 5.00
N VAL A 63 -19.88 2.42 4.80
CA VAL A 63 -18.65 2.11 5.50
C VAL A 63 -18.93 2.37 6.96
N ARG A 64 -18.85 1.33 7.81
CA ARG A 64 -18.92 1.53 9.26
C ARG A 64 -17.80 2.49 9.63
N GLU A 65 -18.11 3.54 10.37
CA GLU A 65 -17.08 4.35 11.00
C GLU A 65 -16.38 3.47 12.04
N GLU A 66 -15.26 2.85 11.66
CA GLU A 66 -14.32 2.34 12.64
C GLU A 66 -13.80 3.54 13.45
N PRO A 67 -13.56 3.41 14.77
CA PRO A 67 -12.95 4.47 15.55
C PRO A 67 -11.65 4.89 14.87
N ARG A 68 -11.57 6.18 14.49
CA ARG A 68 -10.40 6.76 13.80
C ARG A 68 -9.13 6.25 14.48
N ALA A 69 -8.32 5.48 13.74
CA ALA A 69 -7.01 5.06 14.22
C ALA A 69 -6.25 6.32 14.69
N LYS A 70 -5.61 6.24 15.87
CA LYS A 70 -4.78 7.34 16.37
C LYS A 70 -3.78 7.71 15.26
N PRO A 71 -3.49 9.00 15.05
CA PRO A 71 -2.52 9.41 14.04
C PRO A 71 -1.25 8.58 14.20
N GLN A 72 -0.73 8.03 13.10
CA GLN A 72 0.63 7.49 13.11
C GLN A 72 1.52 8.57 13.70
N SER A 73 2.18 8.27 14.82
CA SER A 73 3.13 9.18 15.44
C SER A 73 4.12 9.63 14.38
N GLU A 74 4.33 10.95 14.30
CA GLU A 74 5.33 11.57 13.42
C GLU A 74 6.66 10.80 13.52
N PRO A 75 7.37 10.57 12.41
CA PRO A 75 8.68 9.95 12.45
C PRO A 75 9.66 10.94 13.07
N GLY A 76 9.83 10.88 14.39
CA GLY A 76 10.64 11.85 15.12
C GLY A 76 10.90 11.49 16.57
N ASP A 77 11.24 10.23 16.88
CA ASP A 77 11.84 9.84 18.18
C ASP A 77 12.80 8.64 18.05
N ALA A 78 13.32 8.37 16.84
CA ALA A 78 14.34 7.35 16.62
C ALA A 78 15.76 7.95 16.69
N ALA A 79 16.14 8.47 17.86
CA ALA A 79 17.52 8.71 18.31
C ALA A 79 17.41 9.19 19.77
N THR A 80 17.65 8.39 20.80
CA THR A 80 18.99 7.96 21.21
C THR A 80 18.93 6.68 22.04
N ALA A 81 19.33 5.54 21.46
CA ALA A 81 19.82 4.44 22.27
C ALA A 81 21.32 4.66 22.48
N GLY A 82 21.69 5.11 23.68
CA GLY A 82 23.08 5.08 24.12
C GLY A 82 23.61 3.63 24.12
N PRO A 83 24.94 3.42 24.06
CA PRO A 83 25.50 2.08 23.99
C PRO A 83 25.10 1.26 25.23
N PRO A 84 24.82 -0.05 25.08
CA PRO A 84 24.43 -0.88 26.20
C PRO A 84 25.57 -0.97 27.23
N ALA A 85 25.23 -0.75 28.50
CA ALA A 85 26.13 -0.95 29.61
C ALA A 85 26.56 -2.42 29.69
N SER A 86 27.87 -2.65 29.81
CA SER A 86 28.48 -3.96 30.02
C SER A 86 27.96 -4.58 31.34
N GLY A 87 27.16 -5.64 31.22
CA GLY A 87 26.72 -6.47 32.34
C GLY A 87 27.85 -7.34 32.90
N PRO A 88 27.73 -7.84 34.14
CA PRO A 88 28.80 -8.58 34.81
C PRO A 88 29.06 -9.95 34.15
N ALA A 89 30.32 -10.37 34.19
CA ALA A 89 30.79 -11.65 33.66
C ALA A 89 30.08 -12.84 34.34
N ALA A 90 29.58 -13.77 33.53
CA ALA A 90 29.00 -15.02 34.00
C ALA A 90 30.05 -15.92 34.65
N ALA A 91 29.68 -16.56 35.77
CA ALA A 91 30.50 -17.55 36.45
C ALA A 91 30.68 -18.82 35.58
N PRO A 92 31.83 -19.52 35.66
CA PRO A 92 32.08 -20.72 34.85
C PRO A 92 31.21 -21.91 35.29
N ALA A 93 30.76 -22.69 34.31
CA ALA A 93 29.96 -23.90 34.51
C ALA A 93 30.80 -25.07 35.10
N PRO A 94 30.18 -25.99 35.85
CA PRO A 94 30.89 -27.15 36.40
C PRO A 94 31.27 -28.15 35.30
N ALA A 95 32.49 -28.69 35.42
CA ALA A 95 33.02 -29.71 34.52
C ALA A 95 32.26 -31.03 34.65
N GLN A 96 31.75 -31.56 33.53
CA GLN A 96 31.28 -32.94 33.46
C GLN A 96 32.42 -33.81 32.92
N GLY A 97 32.92 -34.71 33.76
CA GLY A 97 33.87 -35.75 33.40
C GLY A 97 33.21 -36.87 32.60
N ALA A 98 34.00 -37.42 31.67
CA ALA A 98 33.61 -38.45 30.71
C ALA A 98 33.50 -39.87 31.33
N ALA A 99 32.67 -40.68 30.66
CA ALA A 99 32.61 -42.15 30.63
C ALA A 99 32.21 -42.89 31.93
#